data_AF-A0A0M3IU64-F1
#
_entry.id   AF-A0A0M3IU64-F1
#
_cell.length_a   1.000
_cell.length_b   1.000
_cell.length_c   1.000
_cell.angle_alpha   90.00
_cell.angle_beta   90.00
_cell.angle_gamma   90.00
#
_symmetry.space_group_name_H-M   'P 1'
#
loop_
_entity.id
_entity.type
_entity.pdbx_description
1 polymer ?
#
loop_
_entity_poly.entity_id
_entity_poly.type
_entity_poly.pdbx_seq_one_letter_code
_entity_poly.pdbx_strand_id
1 'polypeptide(L)'
;MSERDQLIQMRTAVDASIASVANAAQRFYNSCSEENATTLDMELANLIKLTNSIDPTARLTLKNVHLSELLTHCPILLSASSTSAVTRSRLHLFLFNIAFYNVPLREYLAGDQMQMCGPIFECLRLSLRDQLGPQNLIDILRLLQTSYKAFSHKLLKLLAHDSRIVVVSSLVLVGYLEAKLRDTV
;
A
#
# COMPACT_ATOMS: atom_id res chain seq x y z
N MET A 1 -24.96 25.00 -1.34
CA MET A 1 -24.74 23.54 -1.28
C MET A 1 -24.43 23.20 0.16
N SER A 2 -25.18 22.28 0.79
CA SER A 2 -24.99 21.97 2.21
C SER A 2 -23.69 21.19 2.42
N GLU A 3 -23.03 21.35 3.57
CA GLU A 3 -21.84 20.56 3.97
C GLU A 3 -22.10 19.05 3.89
N ARG A 4 -23.33 18.63 4.21
CA ARG A 4 -23.78 17.25 4.08
C ARG A 4 -23.80 16.77 2.62
N ASP A 5 -24.19 17.62 1.68
CA ASP A 5 -24.23 17.28 0.25
C ASP A 5 -22.81 17.09 -0.30
N GLN A 6 -21.87 17.94 0.16
CA GLN A 6 -20.45 17.83 -0.20
C GLN A 6 -19.83 16.51 0.29
N LEU A 7 -20.13 16.11 1.52
CA LEU A 7 -19.64 14.83 2.09
C LEU A 7 -20.21 13.62 1.33
N ILE A 8 -21.50 13.65 0.98
CA ILE A 8 -22.14 12.57 0.19
C ILE A 8 -21.53 12.49 -1.21
N GLN A 9 -21.34 13.64 -1.86
CA GLN A 9 -20.72 13.70 -3.18
C GLN A 9 -19.28 13.17 -3.17
N MET A 10 -18.48 13.58 -2.18
CA MET A 10 -17.10 13.11 -2.03
C MET A 10 -17.05 11.60 -1.77
N ARG A 11 -17.92 11.08 -0.91
CA ARG A 11 -18.00 9.64 -0.65
C ARG A 11 -18.37 8.85 -1.90
N THR A 12 -19.35 9.34 -2.66
CA THR A 12 -19.78 8.71 -3.92
C THR A 12 -18.67 8.71 -4.96
N ALA A 13 -17.91 9.81 -5.07
CA ALA A 13 -16.76 9.90 -5.97
C ALA A 13 -15.66 8.90 -5.60
N VAL A 14 -15.41 8.70 -4.32
CA VAL A 14 -14.42 7.73 -3.82
C VAL A 14 -14.86 6.30 -4.11
N ASP A 15 -16.12 5.95 -3.81
CA ASP A 15 -16.63 4.61 -4.06
C ASP A 15 -16.63 4.28 -5.57
N ALA A 16 -16.95 5.25 -6.44
CA ALA A 16 -16.84 5.11 -7.89
C ALA A 16 -15.38 4.96 -8.35
N SER A 17 -14.46 5.73 -7.78
CA SER A 17 -13.04 5.62 -8.10
C SER A 17 -12.47 4.26 -7.66
N ILE A 18 -12.85 3.75 -6.49
CA ILE A 18 -12.46 2.41 -6.03
C ILE A 18 -12.93 1.34 -7.02
N ALA A 19 -14.18 1.41 -7.48
CA ALA A 19 -14.71 0.49 -8.48
C ALA A 19 -13.94 0.55 -9.81
N SER A 20 -13.56 1.76 -10.25
CA SER A 20 -12.74 1.95 -11.45
C SER A 20 -11.35 1.31 -11.32
N VAL A 21 -10.66 1.54 -10.20
CA VAL A 21 -9.35 0.94 -9.95
C VAL A 21 -9.44 -0.58 -9.82
N ALA A 22 -10.45 -1.12 -9.14
CA ALA A 22 -10.67 -2.56 -9.03
C ALA A 22 -10.79 -3.21 -10.42
N ASN A 23 -11.59 -2.61 -11.31
CA ASN A 23 -11.74 -3.08 -12.69
C ASN A 23 -10.42 -2.98 -13.48
N ALA A 24 -9.68 -1.88 -13.35
CA ALA A 24 -8.40 -1.70 -14.02
C ALA A 24 -7.35 -2.71 -13.53
N ALA A 25 -7.31 -2.97 -12.22
CA ALA A 25 -6.44 -3.96 -11.60
C ALA A 25 -6.75 -5.37 -12.11
N GLN A 26 -8.04 -5.73 -12.18
CA GLN A 26 -8.49 -7.01 -12.71
C GLN A 26 -8.14 -7.18 -14.20
N ARG A 27 -8.31 -6.14 -15.02
CA ARG A 27 -7.92 -6.17 -16.44
C ARG A 27 -6.42 -6.35 -16.62
N PHE A 28 -5.61 -5.62 -15.85
CA PHE A 28 -4.16 -5.75 -15.91
C PHE A 28 -3.67 -7.11 -15.40
N TYR A 29 -4.32 -7.65 -14.37
CA TYR A 29 -4.06 -9.00 -13.88
C TYR A 29 -4.34 -10.06 -14.95
N ASN A 30 -5.44 -9.93 -15.70
CA ASN A 30 -5.79 -10.87 -16.77
C ASN A 30 -4.93 -10.69 -18.04
N SER A 31 -4.46 -9.48 -18.31
CA SER A 31 -3.65 -9.16 -19.49
C SER A 31 -2.68 -8.01 -19.18
N CYS A 32 -1.39 -8.33 -19.08
CA CYS A 32 -0.34 -7.36 -18.79
C CYS A 32 0.11 -6.58 -20.04
N SER A 33 -0.82 -5.86 -20.68
CA SER A 33 -0.52 -4.94 -21.78
C SER A 33 -0.09 -3.56 -21.27
N GLU A 34 0.63 -2.80 -22.10
CA GLU A 34 1.03 -1.42 -21.80
C GLU A 34 -0.18 -0.48 -21.63
N GLU A 35 -1.24 -0.70 -22.41
CA GLU A 35 -2.51 0.03 -22.29
C GLU A 35 -3.18 -0.22 -20.94
N ASN A 36 -3.22 -1.48 -20.48
CA ASN A 36 -3.80 -1.83 -19.18
C ASN A 36 -2.96 -1.27 -18.03
N ALA A 37 -1.62 -1.28 -18.16
CA ALA A 37 -0.71 -0.69 -17.18
C ALA A 37 -0.95 0.82 -17.06
N THR A 38 -1.04 1.52 -18.19
CA THR A 38 -1.28 2.97 -18.24
C THR A 38 -2.64 3.34 -17.64
N THR A 39 -3.67 2.55 -17.95
CA THR A 39 -5.00 2.72 -17.39
C THR A 39 -4.99 2.54 -15.87
N LEU A 40 -4.39 1.45 -15.37
CA LEU A 40 -4.26 1.20 -13.94
C LEU A 40 -3.53 2.33 -13.21
N ASP A 41 -2.43 2.82 -13.80
CA ASP A 41 -1.64 3.91 -13.24
C ASP A 41 -2.43 5.23 -13.14
N MET A 42 -3.21 5.57 -14.17
CA MET A 42 -4.06 6.76 -14.18
C MET A 42 -5.17 6.66 -13.12
N GLU A 43 -5.85 5.53 -13.07
CA GLU A 43 -6.94 5.28 -12.12
C GLU A 43 -6.44 5.28 -10.66
N LEU A 44 -5.27 4.67 -10.40
CA LEU A 44 -4.60 4.74 -9.09
C LEU A 44 -4.23 6.17 -8.71
N ALA A 45 -3.69 6.97 -9.64
CA ALA A 45 -3.34 8.35 -9.36
C ALA A 45 -4.56 9.19 -8.95
N ASN A 46 -5.72 8.95 -9.58
CA ASN A 46 -6.97 9.60 -9.23
C ASN A 46 -7.48 9.15 -7.85
N LEU A 47 -7.46 7.85 -7.57
CA LEU A 47 -7.89 7.30 -6.28
C LEU A 47 -7.03 7.81 -5.12
N ILE A 48 -5.71 7.93 -5.31
CA ILE A 48 -4.79 8.48 -4.30
C ILE A 48 -5.16 9.93 -3.96
N LYS A 49 -5.44 10.77 -4.98
CA LYS A 49 -5.86 12.16 -4.77
C LYS A 49 -7.15 12.24 -3.96
N LEU A 50 -8.14 11.42 -4.31
CA LEU A 50 -9.43 11.37 -3.63
C LEU A 50 -9.27 10.89 -2.19
N THR A 51 -8.59 9.76 -1.97
CA THR A 51 -8.38 9.20 -0.62
C THR A 51 -7.57 10.11 0.30
N ASN A 52 -6.63 10.88 -0.24
CA ASN A 52 -5.88 11.88 0.52
C ASN A 52 -6.70 13.13 0.89
N SER A 53 -7.82 13.35 0.20
CA SER A 53 -8.71 14.51 0.43
C SER A 53 -9.88 14.19 1.38
N ILE A 54 -10.09 12.91 1.70
CA ILE A 54 -11.13 12.48 2.63
C ILE A 54 -10.67 12.78 4.07
N ASP A 55 -11.62 13.17 4.92
CA ASP A 55 -11.38 13.30 6.35
C ASP A 55 -10.81 11.98 6.93
N PRO A 56 -9.69 12.00 7.67
CA PRO A 56 -9.08 10.81 8.27
C PRO A 56 -10.03 9.92 9.09
N THR A 57 -11.11 10.47 9.62
CA THR A 57 -12.14 9.78 10.41
C THR A 57 -13.28 9.22 9.55
N ALA A 58 -13.41 9.63 8.28
CA ALA A 58 -14.35 9.06 7.32
C ALA A 58 -13.85 7.68 6.84
N ARG A 59 -13.98 6.71 7.75
CA ARG A 59 -13.48 5.34 7.57
C ARG A 59 -14.10 4.68 6.33
N LEU A 60 -13.23 4.27 5.41
CA LEU A 60 -13.56 3.26 4.42
C LEU A 60 -13.81 1.90 5.09
N THR A 61 -14.63 1.06 4.49
CA THR A 61 -15.06 -0.20 5.10
C THR A 61 -14.88 -1.36 4.13
N LEU A 62 -14.48 -2.51 4.67
CA LEU A 62 -14.41 -3.79 3.94
C LEU A 62 -15.79 -4.29 3.46
N LYS A 63 -16.89 -3.65 3.90
CA LYS A 63 -18.22 -3.89 3.32
C LYS A 63 -18.33 -3.38 1.87
N ASN A 64 -17.45 -2.46 1.45
CA ASN A 64 -17.36 -2.08 0.04
C ASN A 64 -16.71 -3.24 -0.73
N VAL A 65 -17.49 -3.91 -1.58
CA VAL A 65 -17.07 -5.09 -2.34
C VAL A 65 -15.89 -4.77 -3.26
N HIS A 66 -15.91 -3.61 -3.94
CA HIS A 66 -14.83 -3.19 -4.83
C HIS A 66 -13.55 -2.86 -4.08
N LEU A 67 -13.64 -2.31 -2.86
CA LEU A 67 -12.46 -2.11 -2.02
C LEU A 67 -11.85 -3.46 -1.64
N SER A 68 -12.68 -4.40 -1.17
CA SER A 68 -12.22 -5.73 -0.81
C SER A 68 -11.59 -6.47 -2.01
N GLU A 69 -12.20 -6.39 -3.19
CA GLU A 69 -11.67 -6.93 -4.43
C GLU A 69 -10.32 -6.29 -4.81
N LEU A 70 -10.23 -4.95 -4.82
CA LEU A 70 -8.98 -4.25 -5.09
C LEU A 70 -7.87 -4.67 -4.12
N LEU A 71 -8.18 -4.78 -2.83
CA LEU A 71 -7.23 -5.24 -1.83
C LEU A 71 -6.74 -6.65 -2.14
N THR A 72 -7.60 -7.57 -2.57
CA THR A 72 -7.19 -8.94 -2.97
C THR A 72 -6.21 -8.98 -4.14
N HIS A 73 -6.22 -7.97 -5.02
CA HIS A 73 -5.25 -7.85 -6.11
C HIS A 73 -3.92 -7.24 -5.68
N CYS A 74 -3.87 -6.43 -4.61
CA CYS A 74 -2.65 -5.74 -4.19
C CYS A 74 -1.43 -6.65 -3.97
N PRO A 75 -1.51 -7.79 -3.23
CA PRO A 75 -0.36 -8.67 -3.03
C PRO A 75 0.23 -9.21 -4.34
N ILE A 76 -0.66 -9.53 -5.28
CA ILE A 76 -0.33 -10.09 -6.59
C ILE A 76 0.36 -9.02 -7.43
N LEU A 77 -0.24 -7.83 -7.54
CA LEU A 77 0.30 -6.72 -8.30
C LEU A 77 1.65 -6.26 -7.77
N LEU A 78 1.83 -6.21 -6.44
CA LEU A 78 3.11 -5.84 -5.83
C LEU A 78 4.22 -6.84 -6.17
N SER A 79 3.90 -8.13 -6.23
CA SER A 79 4.85 -9.21 -6.51
C SER A 79 5.10 -9.45 -7.99
N ALA A 80 4.16 -9.07 -8.87
CA ALA A 80 4.25 -9.37 -10.29
C ALA A 80 5.41 -8.63 -10.96
N SER A 81 6.21 -9.33 -11.76
CA SER A 81 7.34 -8.74 -12.50
C SER A 81 6.90 -7.74 -13.57
N SER A 82 5.68 -7.90 -14.10
CA SER A 82 5.06 -6.99 -15.08
C SER A 82 4.67 -5.63 -14.50
N THR A 83 4.52 -5.52 -13.18
CA THR A 83 4.17 -4.27 -12.53
C THR A 83 5.38 -3.34 -12.50
N SER A 84 5.20 -2.07 -12.89
CA SER A 84 6.28 -1.08 -12.86
C SER A 84 6.60 -0.63 -11.44
N ALA A 85 7.79 -0.08 -11.21
CA ALA A 85 8.15 0.53 -9.93
C ALA A 85 7.20 1.68 -9.54
N VAL A 86 6.74 2.45 -10.53
CA VAL A 86 5.83 3.59 -10.32
C VAL A 86 4.46 3.09 -9.85
N THR A 87 3.91 2.07 -10.51
CA THR A 87 2.65 1.43 -10.12
C THR A 87 2.75 0.84 -8.71
N ARG A 88 3.87 0.19 -8.37
CA ARG A 88 4.12 -0.30 -7.00
C ARG A 88 4.12 0.85 -6.00
N SER A 89 4.85 1.93 -6.21
CA SER A 89 4.86 3.10 -5.30
C SER A 89 3.44 3.67 -5.10
N ARG A 90 2.65 3.79 -6.18
CA ARG A 90 1.23 4.22 -6.08
C ARG A 90 0.39 3.27 -5.23
N LEU A 91 0.55 1.96 -5.39
CA LEU A 91 -0.13 0.98 -4.54
C LEU A 91 0.26 1.14 -3.06
N HIS A 92 1.54 1.32 -2.75
CA HIS A 92 1.99 1.56 -1.38
C HIS A 92 1.35 2.81 -0.78
N LEU A 93 1.32 3.92 -1.55
CA LEU A 93 0.73 5.17 -1.10
C LEU A 93 -0.79 5.06 -0.87
N PHE A 94 -1.50 4.41 -1.80
CA PHE A 94 -2.94 4.13 -1.63
C PHE A 94 -3.21 3.32 -0.35
N LEU A 95 -2.49 2.21 -0.16
CA LEU A 95 -2.64 1.35 1.00
C LEU A 95 -2.33 2.08 2.31
N PHE A 96 -1.32 2.95 2.29
CA PHE A 96 -1.00 3.81 3.42
C PHE A 96 -2.15 4.77 3.74
N ASN A 97 -2.66 5.50 2.74
CA ASN A 97 -3.75 6.47 2.92
C ASN A 97 -4.97 5.84 3.60
N ILE A 98 -5.36 4.64 3.17
CA ILE A 98 -6.55 3.99 3.70
C ILE A 98 -6.32 3.32 5.07
N ALA A 99 -5.09 2.91 5.40
CA ALA A 99 -4.80 2.13 6.62
C ALA A 99 -4.29 2.99 7.79
N PHE A 100 -3.69 4.14 7.51
CA PHE A 100 -2.99 4.95 8.52
C PHE A 100 -3.91 5.45 9.64
N TYR A 101 -5.18 5.75 9.35
CA TYR A 101 -6.18 6.14 10.36
C TYR A 101 -7.32 5.11 10.53
N ASN A 102 -7.25 3.98 9.83
CA ASN A 102 -8.32 2.98 9.81
C ASN A 102 -7.84 1.63 10.39
N VAL A 103 -8.08 1.44 11.69
CA VAL A 103 -7.65 0.25 12.43
C VAL A 103 -8.18 -1.06 11.81
N PRO A 104 -9.48 -1.20 11.45
CA PRO A 104 -9.96 -2.41 10.79
C PRO A 104 -9.24 -2.75 9.47
N LEU A 105 -8.97 -1.75 8.63
CA LEU A 105 -8.22 -1.99 7.38
C LEU A 105 -6.77 -2.37 7.66
N ARG A 106 -6.16 -1.76 8.68
CA ARG A 106 -4.80 -2.10 9.10
C ARG A 106 -4.70 -3.55 9.58
N GLU A 107 -5.64 -3.98 10.42
CA GLU A 107 -5.71 -5.36 10.90
C GLU A 107 -5.93 -6.34 9.74
N TYR A 108 -6.78 -5.98 8.78
CA TYR A 108 -7.00 -6.79 7.58
C TYR A 108 -5.74 -6.92 6.72
N LEU A 109 -5.03 -5.81 6.46
CA LEU A 109 -3.78 -5.82 5.68
C LEU A 109 -2.65 -6.58 6.38
N ALA A 110 -2.59 -6.50 7.71
CA ALA A 110 -1.61 -7.23 8.53
C ALA A 110 -2.02 -8.69 8.79
N GLY A 111 -3.26 -9.07 8.46
CA GLY A 111 -3.79 -10.40 8.69
C GLY A 111 -3.18 -11.46 7.77
N ASP A 112 -3.16 -12.71 8.25
CA ASP A 112 -2.55 -13.84 7.54
C ASP A 112 -3.21 -14.14 6.18
N GLN A 113 -4.47 -13.74 6.01
CA GLN A 113 -5.24 -13.95 4.78
C GLN A 113 -4.75 -13.08 3.61
N MET A 114 -4.31 -11.86 3.90
CA MET A 114 -3.89 -10.87 2.88
C MET A 114 -2.48 -11.14 2.37
N GLN A 115 -1.63 -11.80 3.17
CA GLN A 115 -0.22 -12.12 2.86
C GLN A 115 0.64 -10.94 2.36
N MET A 116 0.23 -9.69 2.61
CA MET A 116 0.86 -8.46 2.09
C MET A 116 2.34 -8.30 2.46
N CYS A 117 2.77 -8.86 3.59
CA CYS A 117 4.15 -8.75 4.04
C CYS A 117 5.15 -9.28 3.00
N GLY A 118 4.90 -10.45 2.38
CA GLY A 118 5.82 -11.03 1.39
C GLY A 118 6.09 -10.11 0.20
N PRO A 119 5.04 -9.66 -0.51
CA PRO A 119 5.16 -8.69 -1.60
C PRO A 119 5.86 -7.40 -1.21
N ILE A 120 5.59 -6.84 -0.02
CA ILE A 120 6.23 -5.60 0.44
C ILE A 120 7.74 -5.80 0.68
N PHE A 121 8.15 -6.95 1.23
CA PHE A 121 9.57 -7.28 1.36
C PHE A 121 10.26 -7.44 0.01
N GLU A 122 9.59 -8.04 -0.98
CA GLU A 122 10.15 -8.12 -2.33
C GLU A 122 10.29 -6.72 -2.95
N CYS A 123 9.31 -5.84 -2.76
CA CYS A 123 9.41 -4.43 -3.17
C CYS A 123 10.59 -3.71 -2.50
N LEU A 124 10.82 -3.94 -1.20
CA LEU A 124 11.97 -3.40 -0.48
C LEU A 124 13.28 -3.92 -1.07
N ARG A 125 13.36 -5.23 -1.34
CA ARG A 125 14.54 -5.86 -1.95
C ARG A 125 14.84 -5.27 -3.33
N LEU A 126 13.82 -5.15 -4.19
CA LEU A 126 13.93 -4.54 -5.51
C LEU A 126 14.37 -3.08 -5.42
N SER A 127 13.79 -2.30 -4.48
CA SER A 127 14.16 -0.90 -4.28
C SER A 127 15.61 -0.71 -3.87
N LEU A 128 16.13 -1.60 -3.01
CA LEU A 128 17.53 -1.57 -2.57
C LEU A 128 18.48 -2.05 -3.67
N ARG A 129 18.11 -3.11 -4.40
CA ARG A 129 18.93 -3.70 -5.47
C ARG A 129 19.03 -2.76 -6.67
N ASP A 130 17.89 -2.24 -7.12
CA ASP A 130 17.77 -1.50 -8.38
C ASP A 130 17.85 0.03 -8.16
N GLN A 131 18.14 0.47 -6.93
CA GLN A 131 18.31 1.88 -6.53
C GLN A 131 17.17 2.78 -7.01
N LEU A 132 15.92 2.36 -6.82
CA LEU A 132 14.69 3.02 -7.33
C LEU A 132 14.40 4.39 -6.70
N GLY A 133 15.36 4.98 -5.98
CA GLY A 133 15.29 6.29 -5.36
C GLY A 133 14.73 6.27 -3.93
N PRO A 134 14.99 7.34 -3.16
CA PRO A 134 14.61 7.43 -1.75
C PRO A 134 13.08 7.47 -1.55
N GLN A 135 12.32 8.03 -2.49
CA GLN A 135 10.86 8.12 -2.38
C GLN A 135 10.20 6.74 -2.36
N ASN A 136 10.65 5.81 -3.20
CA ASN A 136 10.12 4.45 -3.23
C ASN A 136 10.39 3.71 -1.91
N LEU A 137 11.58 3.91 -1.33
CA LEU A 137 11.88 3.39 0.00
C LEU A 137 10.96 4.01 1.06
N ILE A 138 10.77 5.32 1.07
CA ILE A 138 9.89 6.01 2.02
C ILE A 138 8.47 5.45 1.96
N ASP A 139 7.91 5.25 0.77
CA ASP A 139 6.54 4.73 0.59
C ASP A 139 6.40 3.30 1.13
N ILE A 140 7.39 2.44 0.85
CA ILE A 140 7.47 1.07 1.39
C ILE A 140 7.55 1.10 2.92
N LEU A 141 8.42 1.93 3.49
CA LEU A 141 8.61 2.05 4.93
C LEU A 141 7.36 2.55 5.65
N ARG A 142 6.64 3.50 5.06
CA ARG A 142 5.37 4.02 5.59
C ARG A 142 4.31 2.91 5.68
N LEU A 143 4.20 2.06 4.66
CA LEU A 143 3.27 0.93 4.69
C LEU A 143 3.71 -0.13 5.71
N LEU A 144 5.01 -0.36 5.86
CA LEU A 144 5.53 -1.29 6.86
C LEU A 144 5.26 -0.83 8.29
N GLN A 145 5.28 0.49 8.53
CA GLN A 145 4.92 1.07 9.83
C GLN A 145 3.47 0.73 10.23
N THR A 146 2.53 0.72 9.28
CA THR A 146 1.13 0.38 9.61
C THR A 146 0.97 -1.10 9.97
N SER A 147 1.89 -1.98 9.56
CA SER A 147 1.85 -3.43 9.82
C SER A 147 2.95 -3.91 10.79
N TYR A 148 3.44 -3.02 11.66
CA TYR A 148 4.66 -3.18 12.47
C TYR A 148 4.79 -4.54 13.19
N LYS A 149 3.70 -5.08 13.75
CA LYS A 149 3.76 -6.31 14.57
C LYS A 149 4.10 -7.57 13.76
N ALA A 150 3.59 -7.67 12.53
CA ALA A 150 3.94 -8.74 11.60
C ALA A 150 5.31 -8.48 10.94
N PHE A 151 5.63 -7.20 10.73
CA PHE A 151 6.89 -6.77 10.15
C PHE A 151 8.09 -7.03 11.06
N SER A 152 8.00 -6.75 12.36
CA SER A 152 9.07 -6.95 13.33
C SER A 152 9.54 -8.42 13.38
N HIS A 153 8.60 -9.37 13.35
CA HIS A 153 8.92 -10.80 13.31
C HIS A 153 9.68 -11.22 12.04
N LYS A 154 9.38 -10.62 10.88
CA LYS A 154 10.09 -10.91 9.62
C LYS A 154 11.41 -10.14 9.52
N LEU A 155 11.49 -8.93 10.07
CA LEU A 155 12.72 -8.15 10.22
C LEU A 155 13.76 -8.90 11.06
N LEU A 156 13.33 -9.55 12.15
CA LEU A 156 14.21 -10.41 12.96
C LEU A 156 14.86 -11.52 12.14
N LYS A 157 14.18 -12.05 11.11
CA LYS A 157 14.77 -13.02 10.18
C LYS A 157 15.80 -12.39 9.23
N LEU A 158 15.59 -11.13 8.81
CA LEU A 158 16.57 -10.41 7.98
C LEU A 158 17.82 -10.00 8.75
N LEU A 159 17.72 -9.81 10.06
CA LEU A 159 18.90 -9.61 10.93
C LEU A 159 19.79 -10.85 11.02
N ALA A 160 19.23 -12.03 10.73
CA ALA A 160 19.97 -13.30 10.66
C ALA A 160 20.52 -13.60 9.25
N HIS A 161 20.48 -12.64 8.32
CA HIS A 161 20.93 -12.84 6.94
C HIS A 161 22.46 -12.74 6.81
N ASP A 162 23.08 -13.57 5.98
CA ASP A 162 24.55 -13.63 5.84
C ASP A 162 25.17 -12.35 5.24
N SER A 163 24.38 -11.61 4.44
CA SER A 163 24.81 -10.32 3.87
C SER A 163 24.76 -9.19 4.90
N ARG A 164 25.93 -8.64 5.22
CA ARG A 164 26.10 -7.50 6.14
C ARG A 164 25.30 -6.26 5.73
N ILE A 165 25.17 -6.01 4.42
CA ILE A 165 24.39 -4.87 3.91
C ILE A 165 22.91 -5.04 4.29
N VAL A 166 22.36 -6.25 4.14
CA VAL A 166 20.97 -6.56 4.49
C VAL A 166 20.73 -6.38 5.99
N VAL A 167 21.68 -6.82 6.83
CA VAL A 167 21.60 -6.66 8.29
C VAL A 167 21.64 -5.18 8.69
N VAL A 168 22.57 -4.40 8.15
CA VAL A 168 22.70 -2.97 8.45
C VAL A 168 21.46 -2.20 7.98
N SER A 169 20.98 -2.45 6.76
CA SER A 169 19.73 -1.84 6.28
C SER A 169 18.53 -2.20 7.16
N SER A 170 18.45 -3.45 7.62
CA SER A 170 17.40 -3.91 8.54
C SER A 170 17.47 -3.22 9.91
N LEU A 171 18.67 -3.02 10.46
CA LEU A 171 18.89 -2.30 11.73
C LEU A 171 18.49 -0.82 11.63
N VAL A 172 18.86 -0.15 10.54
CA VAL A 172 18.43 1.25 10.27
C VAL A 172 16.91 1.34 10.21
N LEU A 173 16.27 0.35 9.59
CA LEU A 173 14.83 0.20 9.50
C LEU A 173 14.16 0.01 10.87
N VAL A 174 14.71 -0.88 11.71
CA VAL A 174 14.25 -1.09 13.09
C VAL A 174 14.34 0.21 13.88
N GLY A 175 15.50 0.88 13.83
CA GLY A 175 15.71 2.14 14.55
C GLY A 175 14.76 3.26 14.11
N TYR A 176 14.51 3.40 12.81
CA TYR A 176 13.53 4.35 12.28
C TYR A 176 12.11 4.06 12.79
N LEU A 177 11.70 2.78 12.77
CA LEU A 177 10.37 2.38 13.21
C LEU A 177 10.18 2.53 14.72
N GLU A 178 11.18 2.17 15.53
CA GLU A 178 11.15 2.36 16.99
C GLU A 178 11.03 3.84 17.37
N ALA A 179 11.78 4.72 16.69
CA ALA A 179 11.68 6.17 16.91
C ALA A 179 10.27 6.67 16.59
N LYS A 180 9.70 6.26 15.44
CA LYS A 180 8.36 6.66 15.04
C LYS A 180 7.25 6.12 15.95
N LEU A 181 7.40 4.91 16.49
CA LEU A 181 6.46 4.33 17.44
C LEU A 181 6.44 5.08 18.77
N ARG A 182 7.61 5.55 19.22
CA ARG A 182 7.74 6.36 20.43
C ARG A 182 7.02 7.72 20.29
N ASP A 183 6.97 8.28 19.09
CA ASP A 183 6.25 9.53 18.81
C ASP A 183 4.72 9.36 18.67
N THR A 184 4.21 8.13 18.63
CA THR A 184 2.78 7.83 18.42
C THR A 184 2.05 7.32 19.69
N VAL A 185 2.75 7.19 20.82
CA VAL A 185 2.21 6.84 22.15
C VAL A 185 2.28 8.05 23.06
#